data_AF-T1BND4-F1
#
_entry.id   AF-T1BND4-F1
#
_cell.length_a   1.000
_cell.length_b   1.000
_cell.length_c   1.000
_cell.angle_alpha   90.00
_cell.angle_beta   90.00
_cell.angle_gamma   90.00
#
_symmetry.space_group_name_H-M   'P 1'
#
loop_
_entity.id
_entity.type
_entity.pdbx_description
1 polymer ?
#
loop_
_entity_poly.entity_id
_entity_poly.type
_entity_poly.pdbx_seq_one_letter_code
_entity_poly.pdbx_strand_id
1 'polypeptide(L)' 'MGFHSLRSTLIQRLQDVGVHDEIRAAIAGHELDDEHHAAYSRASTPAEMRDAINRVDFGLELDALRAVL' A
#
# COMPACT_ATOMS: atom_id res chain seq x y z
N MET A 1 4.02 14.82 -13.61
CA MET A 1 3.15 14.84 -12.41
C MET A 1 1.70 14.73 -12.90
N GLY A 2 1.23 13.51 -13.16
CA GLY A 2 -0.13 13.23 -13.63
C GLY A 2 -0.82 12.30 -12.64
N PHE A 3 -2.15 12.36 -12.56
CA PHE A 3 -2.92 11.40 -11.79
C PHE A 3 -2.64 9.99 -12.31
N HIS A 4 -2.01 9.16 -11.47
CA HIS A 4 -1.91 7.73 -11.75
C HIS A 4 -3.20 7.02 -11.31
N SER A 5 -3.31 5.74 -11.65
CA SER A 5 -4.32 4.87 -11.07
C SER A 5 -4.27 4.93 -9.53
N LEU A 6 -5.40 4.71 -8.87
CA LEU A 6 -5.49 4.64 -7.41
C LEU A 6 -4.43 3.72 -6.81
N ARG A 7 -4.16 2.58 -7.46
CA ARG A 7 -3.13 1.60 -7.05
C ARG A 7 -1.75 2.23 -6.99
N SER A 8 -1.33 2.91 -8.05
CA SER A 8 0.00 3.56 -8.08
C SER A 8 0.11 4.67 -7.04
N THR A 9 -0.93 5.49 -6.88
CA THR A 9 -0.98 6.53 -5.85
C THR A 9 -0.89 5.92 -4.45
N LEU A 10 -1.60 4.82 -4.17
CA LEU A 10 -1.55 4.09 -2.91
C LEU A 10 -0.12 3.61 -2.61
N ILE A 11 0.53 2.94 -3.56
CA ILE A 11 1.91 2.43 -3.37
C ILE A 11 2.91 3.56 -3.11
N GLN A 12 2.78 4.68 -3.83
CA GLN A 12 3.61 5.87 -3.61
C GLN A 12 3.44 6.41 -2.18
N ARG A 13 2.19 6.57 -1.72
CA ARG A 13 1.90 7.06 -0.36
C ARG A 13 2.41 6.11 0.72
N LEU A 14 2.28 4.80 0.51
CA LEU A 14 2.83 3.79 1.43
C LEU A 14 4.35 3.92 1.55
N GLN A 15 5.04 4.19 0.44
CA GLN A 15 6.47 4.48 0.47
C GLN A 15 6.77 5.77 1.24
N ASP A 16 6.02 6.85 1.01
CA ASP A 16 6.20 8.15 1.70
C ASP A 16 6.06 8.01 3.23
N VAL A 17 5.14 7.17 3.71
CA VAL A 17 4.95 6.92 5.15
C VAL A 17 5.88 5.84 5.71
N GLY A 18 6.85 5.34 4.92
CA GLY A 18 7.89 4.42 5.36
C GLY A 18 7.43 2.97 5.55
N VAL A 19 6.38 2.52 4.86
CA VAL A 19 5.98 1.11 4.84
C VAL A 19 7.02 0.32 4.06
N HIS A 20 7.46 -0.82 4.58
CA HIS A 20 8.44 -1.69 3.95
C HIS A 20 7.98 -2.22 2.58
N ASP A 21 8.93 -2.50 1.69
CA ASP A 21 8.65 -2.92 0.33
C ASP A 21 7.97 -4.29 0.24
N GLU A 22 8.17 -5.20 1.21
CA GLU A 22 7.46 -6.49 1.23
C GLU A 22 5.94 -6.32 1.41
N ILE A 23 5.53 -5.37 2.25
CA ILE A 23 4.11 -5.04 2.44
C ILE A 23 3.57 -4.31 1.21
N ARG A 24 4.35 -3.39 0.61
CA ARG A 24 3.93 -2.70 -0.62
C ARG A 24 3.78 -3.65 -1.80
N ALA A 25 4.68 -4.61 -1.96
CA ALA A 25 4.63 -5.63 -2.99
C ALA A 25 3.41 -6.57 -2.80
N ALA A 26 3.16 -6.99 -1.56
CA ALA A 26 1.97 -7.78 -1.23
C ALA A 26 0.66 -7.02 -1.56
N ILE A 27 0.58 -5.72 -1.26
CA ILE A 27 -0.58 -4.87 -1.62
C ILE A 27 -0.68 -4.68 -3.14
N ALA A 28 0.44 -4.57 -3.84
CA ALA A 28 0.47 -4.45 -5.30
C ALA A 28 0.19 -5.78 -6.04
N GLY A 29 0.27 -6.91 -5.34
CA GLY A 29 0.22 -8.25 -5.93
C GLY A 29 1.49 -8.61 -6.71
N HIS A 30 2.63 -8.01 -6.36
CA HIS A 30 3.92 -8.27 -7.00
C HIS A 30 4.74 -9.25 -6.16
N GLU A 31 5.50 -10.11 -6.84
CA GLU A 31 6.59 -10.87 -6.23
C GLU A 31 7.83 -9.98 -6.12
N LEU A 32 8.63 -10.20 -5.08
CA LEU A 32 9.91 -9.55 -4.89
C LEU A 32 10.97 -10.49 -5.46
N ASP A 33 11.55 -10.16 -6.61
CA ASP A 33 12.46 -11.03 -7.38
C ASP A 33 13.94 -10.81 -7.01
N ASP A 34 14.19 -10.23 -5.85
CA ASP A 34 15.51 -9.78 -5.45
C ASP A 34 16.15 -10.86 -4.57
N GLU A 35 17.37 -11.31 -4.91
CA GLU A 35 18.11 -12.40 -4.24
C GLU A 35 18.16 -12.28 -2.70
N HIS A 36 18.08 -11.06 -2.15
CA HIS A 36 18.01 -10.79 -0.72
C HIS A 36 16.65 -11.14 -0.06
N HIS A 37 15.54 -11.08 -0.79
CA HIS A 37 14.19 -11.30 -0.25
C HIS A 37 13.87 -12.80 -0.13
N ALA A 38 14.46 -13.64 -0.98
CA ALA A 38 14.30 -15.09 -0.88
C ALA A 38 14.89 -15.67 0.43
N ALA A 39 15.91 -15.02 1.01
CA ALA A 39 16.61 -15.52 2.19
C ALA A 39 16.01 -15.02 3.52
N TYR A 40 15.43 -13.81 3.55
CA TYR A 40 14.98 -13.17 4.80
C TYR A 40 13.57 -12.56 4.76
N SER A 41 12.86 -12.61 3.63
CA SER A 41 11.47 -12.15 3.60
C SER A 41 10.53 -13.17 4.21
N ARG A 42 9.42 -12.67 4.74
CA ARG A 42 8.27 -13.47 5.10
C ARG A 42 7.04 -12.94 4.37
N ALA A 43 6.04 -13.80 4.22
CA ALA A 43 4.74 -13.34 3.76
C ALA A 43 4.17 -12.27 4.71
N SER A 44 3.73 -11.16 4.12
CA SER A 44 2.94 -10.16 4.82
C SER A 44 1.59 -10.75 5.22
N THR A 45 1.14 -10.49 6.44
CA THR A 45 -0.19 -10.90 6.89
C THR A 45 -1.26 -9.89 6.47
N PRO A 46 -2.53 -10.29 6.33
CA PRO A 46 -3.63 -9.36 6.07
C PRO A 46 -3.75 -8.23 7.11
N ALA A 47 -3.42 -8.52 8.37
CA ALA A 47 -3.41 -7.53 9.44
C ALA A 47 -2.37 -6.43 9.20
N GLU A 48 -1.16 -6.81 8.79
CA GLU A 48 -0.07 -5.86 8.51
C GLU A 48 -0.36 -5.01 7.27
N MET A 49 -0.97 -5.61 6.24
CA MET A 49 -1.43 -4.87 5.07
C MET A 49 -2.49 -3.83 5.44
N ARG A 50 -3.47 -4.21 6.27
CA ARG A 50 -4.51 -3.30 6.77
C ARG A 50 -3.89 -2.17 7.59
N ASP A 51 -3.00 -2.50 8.52
CA ASP A 51 -2.37 -1.50 9.39
C ASP A 51 -1.49 -0.54 8.58
N ALA A 52 -0.84 -1.01 7.52
CA ALA A 52 -0.11 -0.17 6.56
C ALA A 52 -1.04 0.77 5.78
N ILE A 53 -2.18 0.29 5.28
CA ILE A 53 -3.19 1.12 4.58
C ILE A 53 -3.75 2.20 5.51
N ASN A 54 -3.98 1.89 6.79
CA ASN A 54 -4.48 2.84 7.78
C ASN A 54 -3.49 3.98 8.10
N ARG A 55 -2.21 3.86 7.73
CA ARG A 55 -1.22 4.93 7.88
C ARG A 55 -1.30 5.97 6.77
N VAL A 56 -2.04 5.70 5.69
CA VAL A 56 -2.18 6.60 4.56
C VAL A 56 -3.40 7.49 4.76
N ASP A 57 -3.17 8.80 4.81
CA ASP A 57 -4.24 9.77 4.63
C ASP A 57 -4.53 9.96 3.13
N PHE A 58 -5.73 9.56 2.71
CA PHE A 58 -6.19 9.69 1.33
C PHE A 58 -6.79 11.07 1.04
N GLY A 59 -7.00 11.91 2.06
CA GLY A 59 -7.68 13.21 1.91
C GLY A 59 -9.13 13.07 1.43
N LEU A 60 -9.76 11.91 1.64
CA LEU A 60 -11.13 11.63 1.23
C LEU A 60 -12.09 11.99 2.36
N GLU A 61 -13.07 12.85 2.05
CA GLU A 61 -14.17 13.15 2.96
C GLU A 61 -15.21 12.02 2.87
N LEU A 62 -14.97 10.94 3.62
CA LEU A 62 -15.78 9.72 3.53
C LEU A 62 -17.25 9.96 3.90
N ASP A 63 -17.53 10.89 4.82
CA ASP A 63 -18.90 11.24 5.17
C ASP A 63 -19.63 11.96 4.03
N ALA A 64 -18.93 12.83 3.29
CA ALA A 64 -19.49 13.47 2.09
C ALA A 64 -19.69 12.45 0.96
N LEU A 65 -18.76 11.51 0.79
CA LEU A 65 -18.89 10.41 -0.18
C LEU A 65 -20.07 9.49 0.14
N ARG A 66 -20.38 9.24 1.41
CA ARG A 66 -21.52 8.40 1.82
C ARG A 66 -22.87 8.99 1.39
N ALA A 67 -22.97 10.31 1.17
CA ALA A 67 -24.21 10.94 0.73
C ALA A 67 -24.53 10.72 -0.76
N VAL A 68 -23.57 10.24 -1.55
CA VAL A 68 -23.66 10.09 -3.02
C VAL A 68 -23.44 8.66 -3.52
N LEU A 69 -23.23 7.70 -2.60
CA LEU A 69 -23.13 6.26 -2.85
C LEU A 69 -24.42 5.56 -2.42
#